data_AF-A0A544Z9Z0-F1
#
_entry.id   AF-A0A544Z9Z0-F1
#
_cell.length_a   1.000
_cell.length_b   1.000
_cell.length_c   1.000
_cell.angle_alpha   90.00
_cell.angle_beta   90.00
_cell.angle_gamma   90.00
#
_symmetry.space_group_name_H-M   'P 1'
#
loop_
_entity.id
_entity.type
_entity.pdbx_description
1 polymer ?
#
loop_
_entity_poly.entity_id
_entity_poly.type
_entity_poly.pdbx_seq_one_letter_code
_entity_poly.pdbx_strand_id
1 'polypeptide(L)'
;MNDLNDLARRYVAVWNEPDAAVRREMIAQLFAPDAAHYTPSMEARGHAELEVRIATSYDKWVAPGAYVFRAVENAGGHHGAVRFNWEMVRTASGEVDSVGFDFLTLGEDGRIRTDHQFIES
;
A
#
# COMPACT_ATOMS: atom_id res chain seq x y z
N MET A 1 5.55 21.23 1.05
CA MET A 1 4.92 20.13 1.80
C MET A 1 4.48 19.13 0.75
N ASN A 2 5.05 17.91 0.73
CA ASN A 2 4.50 16.87 -0.15
C ASN A 2 3.06 16.60 0.28
N ASP A 3 2.15 16.48 -0.68
CA ASP A 3 0.78 16.05 -0.41
C ASP A 3 0.83 14.58 0.07
N LEU A 4 0.55 14.36 1.35
CA LEU A 4 0.55 13.02 1.94
C LEU A 4 -0.62 12.18 1.43
N ASN A 5 -1.72 12.81 1.00
CA ASN A 5 -2.81 12.07 0.34
C ASN A 5 -2.38 11.61 -1.05
N ASP A 6 -1.54 12.37 -1.74
CA ASP A 6 -0.92 11.89 -2.99
C ASP A 6 -0.03 10.66 -2.75
N LEU A 7 0.79 10.67 -1.69
CA LEU A 7 1.55 9.48 -1.31
C LEU A 7 0.64 8.28 -1.02
N ALA A 8 -0.44 8.46 -0.27
CA ALA A 8 -1.41 7.40 0.03
C ALA A 8 -2.08 6.86 -1.25
N ARG A 9 -2.48 7.75 -2.18
CA ARG A 9 -3.05 7.36 -3.48
C ARG A 9 -2.05 6.56 -4.31
N ARG A 10 -0.79 7.00 -4.40
CA ARG A 10 0.27 6.28 -5.12
C ARG A 10 0.57 4.93 -4.48
N TYR A 11 0.61 4.86 -3.16
CA TYR A 11 0.76 3.61 -2.40
C TYR A 11 -0.36 2.62 -2.74
N VAL A 12 -1.63 3.04 -2.59
CA VAL A 12 -2.79 2.17 -2.84
C VAL A 12 -2.87 1.74 -4.31
N ALA A 13 -2.43 2.58 -5.25
CA ALA A 13 -2.41 2.23 -6.66
C ALA A 13 -1.57 0.98 -6.96
N VAL A 14 -0.46 0.74 -6.25
CA VAL A 14 0.41 -0.44 -6.45
C VAL A 14 -0.37 -1.75 -6.22
N TRP A 15 -1.31 -1.75 -5.28
CA TRP A 15 -2.13 -2.90 -4.93
C TRP A 15 -3.23 -3.20 -5.95
N ASN A 16 -3.49 -2.26 -6.87
CA ASN A 16 -4.48 -2.40 -7.94
C ASN A 16 -3.83 -2.60 -9.32
N GLU A 17 -2.50 -2.53 -9.44
CA GLU A 17 -1.79 -2.55 -10.73
C GLU A 17 -1.73 -3.96 -11.35
N PRO A 18 -2.39 -4.20 -12.52
CA PRO A 18 -2.38 -5.49 -13.20
C PRO A 18 -1.02 -5.88 -13.78
N ASP A 19 -0.27 -4.93 -14.33
CA ASP A 19 0.96 -5.20 -15.06
C ASP A 19 2.12 -5.38 -14.09
N ALA A 20 2.76 -6.56 -14.13
CA ALA A 20 3.87 -6.88 -13.24
C ALA A 20 5.11 -5.99 -13.46
N ALA A 21 5.40 -5.56 -14.69
CA ALA A 21 6.51 -4.66 -14.96
C ALA A 21 6.22 -3.26 -14.39
N VAL A 22 5.02 -2.72 -14.64
CA VAL A 22 4.60 -1.43 -14.08
C VAL A 22 4.61 -1.48 -12.55
N ARG A 23 4.06 -2.54 -11.95
CA ARG A 23 4.03 -2.73 -10.50
C ARG A 23 5.44 -2.72 -9.89
N ARG A 24 6.42 -3.39 -10.52
CA ARG A 24 7.82 -3.35 -10.08
C ARG A 24 8.42 -1.95 -10.11
N GLU A 25 8.13 -1.17 -11.15
CA GLU A 25 8.58 0.21 -11.23
C GLU A 25 7.95 1.09 -10.14
N MET A 26 6.64 0.93 -9.88
CA MET A 26 5.96 1.64 -8.81
C MET A 26 6.53 1.29 -7.43
N ILE A 27 6.80 0.00 -7.17
CA ILE A 27 7.46 -0.46 -5.94
C ILE A 27 8.83 0.21 -5.80
N ALA A 28 9.65 0.22 -6.85
CA ALA A 28 10.98 0.82 -6.81
C ALA A 28 10.97 2.36 -6.62
N GLN A 29 9.90 3.03 -7.06
CA GLN A 29 9.70 4.46 -6.84
C GLN A 29 9.27 4.77 -5.40
N LEU A 30 8.43 3.93 -4.79
CA LEU A 30 7.85 4.16 -3.48
C LEU A 30 8.72 3.63 -2.32
N PHE A 31 9.31 2.47 -2.48
CA PHE A 31 10.04 1.76 -1.42
C PHE A 31 11.54 1.86 -1.60
N ALA A 32 12.27 2.04 -0.51
CA ALA A 32 13.70 1.87 -0.50
C ALA A 32 14.09 0.41 -0.87
N PRO A 33 15.29 0.15 -1.42
CA PRO A 33 15.69 -1.20 -1.84
C PRO A 33 15.64 -2.25 -0.73
N ASP A 34 15.85 -1.84 0.52
CA ASP A 34 15.87 -2.66 1.73
C ASP A 34 14.62 -2.47 2.60
N ALA A 35 13.56 -1.86 2.05
CA ALA A 35 12.34 -1.58 2.81
C ALA A 35 11.66 -2.87 3.28
N ALA A 36 10.88 -2.76 4.36
CA ALA A 36 10.14 -3.88 4.90
C ALA A 36 8.65 -3.55 5.12
N HIS A 37 7.78 -4.47 4.72
CA HIS A 37 6.35 -4.43 4.99
C HIS A 37 5.98 -5.49 6.02
N TYR A 38 5.24 -5.09 7.05
CA TYR A 38 4.87 -5.92 8.19
C TYR A 38 3.36 -5.93 8.35
N THR A 39 2.81 -7.12 8.58
CA THR A 39 1.46 -7.31 9.11
C THR A 39 1.57 -8.15 10.39
N PRO A 40 0.47 -8.37 11.15
CA PRO A 40 0.51 -9.29 12.29
C PRO A 40 0.91 -10.73 11.96
N SER A 41 0.79 -11.15 10.69
CA SER A 41 0.99 -12.54 10.27
C SER A 41 2.11 -12.74 9.24
N MET A 42 2.67 -11.67 8.69
CA MET A 42 3.72 -11.79 7.67
C MET A 42 4.70 -10.63 7.69
N GLU A 43 5.83 -10.87 7.05
CA GLU A 43 6.90 -9.92 6.82
C GLU A 43 7.40 -10.10 5.38
N ALA A 44 7.64 -9.00 4.67
CA ALA A 44 8.25 -8.98 3.35
C ALA A 44 9.36 -7.92 3.31
N ARG A 45 10.58 -8.31 2.92
CA ARG A 45 11.76 -7.46 2.88
C ARG A 45 12.33 -7.32 1.47
N GLY A 46 12.62 -6.07 1.10
CA GLY A 46 13.15 -5.70 -0.20
C GLY A 46 12.12 -5.84 -1.32
N HIS A 47 12.45 -5.29 -2.49
CA HIS A 47 11.51 -5.19 -3.62
C HIS A 47 10.97 -6.54 -4.09
N ALA A 48 11.80 -7.60 -4.06
CA ALA A 48 11.38 -8.92 -4.52
C ALA A 48 10.26 -9.52 -3.66
N GLU A 49 10.39 -9.49 -2.33
CA GLU A 49 9.36 -10.02 -1.44
C GLU A 49 8.12 -9.11 -1.41
N LEU A 50 8.32 -7.79 -1.51
CA LEU A 50 7.22 -6.84 -1.64
C LEU A 50 6.41 -7.08 -2.92
N GLU A 51 7.07 -7.36 -4.04
CA GLU A 51 6.39 -7.69 -5.30
C GLU A 51 5.53 -8.95 -5.14
N VAL A 52 6.07 -10.02 -4.54
CA VAL A 52 5.34 -11.27 -4.28
C VAL A 52 4.13 -11.00 -3.39
N ARG A 53 4.31 -10.23 -2.31
CA ARG A 53 3.26 -9.86 -1.37
C ARG A 53 2.11 -9.12 -2.04
N ILE A 54 2.45 -8.11 -2.86
CA ILE A 54 1.46 -7.26 -3.52
C ILE A 54 0.75 -8.04 -4.63
N ALA A 55 1.49 -8.77 -5.46
CA ALA A 55 0.93 -9.61 -6.52
C ALA A 55 -0.05 -10.66 -5.95
N THR A 56 0.32 -11.32 -4.85
CA THR A 56 -0.57 -12.28 -4.17
C THR A 56 -1.87 -11.63 -3.70
N SER A 57 -1.82 -10.39 -3.22
CA SER A 57 -3.02 -9.64 -2.83
C SER A 57 -3.88 -9.27 -4.03
N TYR A 58 -3.23 -8.78 -5.10
CA TYR A 58 -3.88 -8.42 -6.35
C TYR A 58 -4.61 -9.62 -6.95
N ASP A 59 -3.94 -10.76 -7.12
CA ASP A 59 -4.51 -11.97 -7.70
C ASP A 59 -5.71 -12.49 -6.91
N LYS A 60 -5.67 -12.34 -5.58
CA LYS A 60 -6.75 -12.80 -4.70
C LYS A 60 -7.97 -11.89 -4.74
N TRP A 61 -7.78 -10.58 -4.70
CA TRP A 61 -8.86 -9.62 -4.43
C TRP A 61 -9.26 -8.79 -5.64
N VAL A 62 -8.29 -8.34 -6.45
CA VAL A 62 -8.52 -7.37 -7.54
C VAL A 62 -8.65 -8.06 -8.90
N ALA A 63 -7.77 -9.01 -9.23
CA ALA A 63 -7.79 -9.70 -10.51
C ALA A 63 -9.13 -10.38 -10.86
N PRO A 64 -9.88 -10.96 -9.89
CA PRO A 64 -11.23 -11.49 -10.15
C PRO A 64 -12.27 -10.41 -10.47
N GLY A 65 -11.94 -9.12 -10.32
CA GLY A 65 -12.82 -7.99 -10.53
C GLY A 65 -13.82 -7.73 -9.40
N ALA A 66 -13.72 -8.47 -8.29
CA ALA A 66 -14.66 -8.39 -7.17
C ALA A 66 -14.39 -7.19 -6.24
N TYR A 67 -13.14 -6.75 -6.14
CA TYR A 67 -12.72 -5.68 -5.23
C TYR A 67 -11.78 -4.68 -5.89
N VAL A 68 -11.74 -3.49 -5.32
CA VAL A 68 -10.74 -2.45 -5.58
C VAL A 68 -10.29 -1.85 -4.25
N PHE A 69 -9.01 -1.51 -4.13
CA PHE A 69 -8.49 -0.78 -2.97
C PHE A 69 -8.53 0.73 -3.22
N ARG A 70 -8.99 1.51 -2.23
CA ARG A 70 -9.07 2.98 -2.28
C ARG A 70 -8.33 3.60 -1.09
N ALA A 71 -7.57 4.68 -1.35
CA ALA A 71 -7.01 5.50 -0.28
C ALA A 71 -8.10 6.42 0.32
N VAL A 72 -8.11 6.53 1.65
CA VAL A 72 -8.94 7.53 2.35
C VAL A 72 -8.18 8.86 2.40
N GLU A 73 -8.88 9.97 2.19
CA GLU A 73 -8.32 11.34 2.21
C GLU A 73 -8.07 11.84 3.63
N ASN A 74 -7.33 11.07 4.43
CA ASN A 74 -7.02 11.34 5.82
C ASN A 74 -5.53 11.19 6.16
N ALA A 75 -4.67 11.20 5.13
CA ALA A 75 -3.24 11.03 5.32
C ALA A 75 -2.66 12.18 6.16
N GLY A 76 -1.83 11.82 7.13
CA GLY A 76 -1.17 12.76 8.04
C GLY A 76 0.21 12.26 8.41
N GLY A 77 1.08 13.16 8.85
CA GLY A 77 2.45 12.79 9.15
C GLY A 77 3.34 13.94 9.58
N HIS A 78 4.52 13.60 10.07
CA HIS A 78 5.57 14.53 10.47
C HIS A 78 6.90 13.77 10.65
N HIS A 79 8.05 14.44 10.53
CA HIS A 79 9.38 13.87 10.85
C HIS A 79 9.64 12.49 10.19
N GLY A 80 9.20 12.30 8.95
CA GLY A 80 9.35 11.03 8.22
C GLY A 80 8.31 9.95 8.58
N ALA A 81 7.46 10.15 9.58
CA ALA A 81 6.33 9.27 9.87
C ALA A 81 5.10 9.71 9.07
N VAL A 82 4.42 8.75 8.43
CA VAL A 82 3.16 8.97 7.70
C VAL A 82 2.16 7.90 8.12
N ARG A 83 0.89 8.29 8.23
CA ARG A 83 -0.23 7.37 8.42
C ARG A 83 -1.38 7.71 7.50
N PHE A 84 -2.13 6.70 7.08
CA PHE A 84 -3.38 6.86 6.33
C PHE A 84 -4.20 5.58 6.44
N ASN A 85 -5.47 5.67 6.02
CA ASN A 85 -6.34 4.52 5.88
C ASN A 85 -6.55 4.14 4.41
N TRP A 86 -6.85 2.87 4.19
CA TRP A 86 -7.35 2.37 2.91
C TRP A 86 -8.59 1.52 3.13
N GLU A 87 -9.37 1.38 2.08
CA GLU A 87 -10.60 0.60 2.06
C GLU A 87 -10.52 -0.44 0.95
N MET A 88 -10.96 -1.67 1.24
CA MET A 88 -11.27 -2.66 0.23
C MET A 88 -12.76 -2.57 -0.09
N VAL A 89 -13.06 -2.14 -1.30
CA VAL A 89 -14.42 -1.81 -1.75
C VAL A 89 -14.91 -2.86 -2.73
N ARG A 90 -16.12 -3.40 -2.52
CA ARG A 90 -16.76 -4.31 -3.48
C ARG A 90 -17.15 -3.53 -4.73
N THR A 91 -16.66 -3.95 -5.89
CA THR A 91 -16.90 -3.24 -7.17
C THR A 91 -18.38 -3.21 -7.56
N ALA A 92 -19.12 -4.27 -7.25
CA ALA A 92 -20.52 -4.43 -7.62
C ALA A 92 -21.49 -3.52 -6.83
N SER A 93 -21.19 -3.22 -5.56
CA SER A 93 -22.10 -2.46 -4.67
C SER A 93 -21.53 -1.13 -4.19
N GLY A 94 -20.21 -0.96 -4.20
CA GLY A 94 -19.53 0.18 -3.58
C GLY A 94 -19.42 0.08 -2.06
N GLU A 95 -19.84 -1.04 -1.46
CA GLU A 95 -19.72 -1.27 -0.02
C GLU A 95 -18.26 -1.51 0.38
N VAL A 96 -17.91 -1.02 1.56
CA VAL A 96 -16.59 -1.23 2.17
C VAL A 96 -16.64 -2.54 2.95
N ASP A 97 -15.87 -3.53 2.52
CA ASP A 97 -15.77 -4.84 3.15
C ASP A 97 -14.67 -4.88 4.23
N SER A 98 -13.65 -4.04 4.10
CA SER A 98 -12.54 -3.96 5.03
C SER A 98 -11.89 -2.58 5.01
N VAL A 99 -11.45 -2.11 6.18
CA VAL A 99 -10.65 -0.90 6.35
C VAL A 99 -9.31 -1.31 6.93
N GLY A 100 -8.23 -0.80 6.34
CA GLY A 100 -6.89 -0.93 6.87
C GLY A 100 -6.30 0.41 7.26
N PHE A 101 -5.25 0.32 8.07
CA PHE A 101 -4.44 1.43 8.53
C PHE A 101 -2.98 1.09 8.29
N ASP A 102 -2.25 1.95 7.58
CA ASP A 102 -0.81 1.80 7.39
C ASP A 102 -0.06 2.92 8.10
N PHE A 103 1.02 2.55 8.79
CA PHE A 103 2.00 3.47 9.35
C PHE A 103 3.34 3.28 8.64
N LEU A 104 3.77 4.32 7.92
CA LEU A 104 5.00 4.34 7.15
C LEU A 104 6.09 5.11 7.87
N THR A 105 7.33 4.63 7.76
CA THR A 105 8.53 5.45 7.96
C THR A 105 9.18 5.75 6.62
N LEU A 106 9.55 7.02 6.40
CA LEU A 106 10.19 7.50 5.19
C LEU A 106 11.67 7.82 5.47
N GLY A 107 12.54 7.50 4.51
CA GLY A 107 13.92 7.97 4.49
C GLY A 107 14.01 9.43 4.04
N GLU A 108 15.23 9.98 4.10
CA GLU A 108 15.53 11.34 3.60
C GLU A 108 15.26 11.50 2.10
N ASP A 109 15.31 10.39 1.35
CA ASP A 109 14.97 10.30 -0.07
C ASP A 109 13.45 10.28 -0.34
N GLY A 110 12.63 10.35 0.71
CA GLY A 110 11.17 10.32 0.63
C GLY A 110 10.59 8.94 0.32
N ARG A 111 11.42 7.89 0.30
CA ARG A 111 10.98 6.51 0.06
C ARG A 111 10.65 5.79 1.37
N ILE A 112 9.71 4.86 1.29
CA ILE A 112 9.27 4.03 2.41
C ILE A 112 10.41 3.11 2.83
N ARG A 113 10.74 3.12 4.12
CA ARG A 113 11.71 2.24 4.78
C ARG A 113 11.00 1.13 5.54
N THR A 114 9.96 1.46 6.29
CA THR A 114 9.08 0.47 6.90
C THR A 114 7.63 0.82 6.66
N ASP A 115 6.81 -0.21 6.51
CA ASP A 115 5.37 -0.14 6.37
C ASP A 115 4.75 -1.13 7.35
N HIS A 116 3.93 -0.62 8.28
CA HIS A 116 3.27 -1.40 9.31
C HIS A 116 1.77 -1.35 9.09
N GLN A 117 1.22 -2.45 8.58
CA GLN A 117 -0.18 -2.58 8.23
C GLN A 117 -0.99 -3.20 9.36
N PHE A 118 -2.16 -2.61 9.60
CA PHE A 118 -3.18 -3.05 10.52
C PHE A 118 -4.52 -3.15 9.80
N ILE A 119 -5.39 -4.03 10.28
CA ILE A 119 -6.79 -4.09 9.87
C ILE A 119 -7.61 -3.47 11.00
N GLU A 120 -8.48 -2.52 10.67
CA GLU A 120 -9.39 -1.93 11.64
C GLU A 120 -10.57 -2.87 11.89
N SER A 121 -10.96 -2.99 13.16
CA SER A 121 -12.05 -3.85 13.65
C SER A 121 -13.39 -3.15 13.67
#